data_AF-A0A7V9MPM1-F1
#
_entry.id   AF-A0A7V9MPM1-F1
#
_cell.length_a   1.000
_cell.length_b   1.000
_cell.length_c   1.000
_cell.angle_alpha   90.00
_cell.angle_beta   90.00
_cell.angle_gamma   90.00
#
_symmetry.space_group_name_H-M   'P 1'
#
loop_
_entity.id
_entity.type
_entity.pdbx_description
1 polymer ?
#
loop_
_entity_poly.entity_id
_entity_poly.type
_entity_poly.pdbx_seq_one_letter_code
_entity_poly.pdbx_strand_id
1 'polypeptide(L)'
;MIRLFLFSNYFLFLFLFSCSPKESEITNKYAPAAYYQNHQLDTQMANLITYIYVKPKSADYISKFEPKYRSYYTGHINKFELCYYFIAPGNIHYYYMIRPARSVQGITRGVGGKFSMDKNGNIIDFEELFNTPVMPVEDLKSKGKLLFEEMIEKGNVNAYLNNTKFIEWPDDRLKYDKLKKEWRYDMEE
;
A
#
# COMPACT_ATOMS: atom_id res chain seq x y z
N MET A 1 33.09 34.64 -69.77
CA MET A 1 32.14 33.69 -70.40
C MET A 1 31.94 32.55 -69.42
N ILE A 2 30.68 32.28 -69.02
CA ILE A 2 30.18 31.12 -68.24
C ILE A 2 30.48 31.16 -66.72
N ARG A 3 29.49 31.55 -65.89
CA ARG A 3 28.65 30.74 -64.96
C ARG A 3 29.45 30.23 -63.74
N LEU A 4 29.01 30.31 -62.48
CA LEU A 4 27.70 29.98 -61.91
C LEU A 4 27.68 30.50 -60.46
N PHE A 5 26.64 31.26 -60.07
CA PHE A 5 26.40 31.61 -58.65
C PHE A 5 25.85 30.36 -57.94
N LEU A 6 26.55 29.85 -56.93
CA LEU A 6 26.00 28.88 -55.98
C LEU A 6 25.69 29.62 -54.68
N PHE A 7 24.42 30.02 -54.52
CA PHE A 7 23.89 30.40 -53.22
C PHE A 7 23.79 29.13 -52.36
N SER A 8 24.78 28.93 -51.49
CA SER A 8 24.73 27.90 -50.46
C SER A 8 23.78 28.36 -49.35
N ASN A 9 22.57 27.82 -49.38
CA ASN A 9 21.53 28.03 -48.37
C ASN A 9 21.94 27.27 -47.10
N TYR A 10 22.53 27.98 -46.14
CA TYR A 10 22.74 27.47 -44.78
C TYR A 10 21.39 27.35 -44.07
N PHE A 11 20.71 26.21 -44.25
CA PHE A 11 19.55 25.87 -43.43
C PHE A 11 20.06 25.37 -42.07
N LEU A 12 20.16 26.31 -41.12
CA LEU A 12 20.55 26.07 -39.74
C LEU A 12 19.45 25.25 -39.05
N PHE A 13 19.55 23.92 -39.10
CA PHE A 13 18.67 23.00 -38.38
C PHE A 13 19.04 23.05 -36.89
N LEU A 14 18.50 24.02 -36.17
CA LEU A 14 18.51 24.06 -34.71
C LEU A 14 17.63 22.91 -34.19
N PHE A 15 18.23 21.74 -34.03
CA PHE A 15 17.70 20.68 -33.18
C PHE A 15 17.74 21.18 -31.74
N LEU A 16 16.68 21.88 -31.33
CA LEU A 16 16.33 22.02 -29.93
C LEU A 16 15.91 20.63 -29.44
N PHE A 17 16.88 19.79 -29.08
CA PHE A 17 16.64 18.74 -28.11
C PHE A 17 16.35 19.43 -26.78
N SER A 18 15.09 19.86 -26.63
CA SER A 18 14.48 20.13 -25.34
C SER A 18 14.43 18.79 -24.62
N CYS A 19 15.53 18.45 -23.95
CA CYS A 19 15.53 17.41 -22.94
C CYS A 19 14.74 17.98 -21.77
N SER A 20 13.42 17.80 -21.80
CA SER A 20 12.61 17.92 -20.60
C SER A 20 13.23 17.00 -19.55
N PRO A 21 13.58 17.48 -18.35
CA PRO A 21 13.91 16.56 -17.28
C PRO A 21 12.67 15.69 -17.07
N LYS A 22 12.78 14.39 -17.37
CA LYS A 22 11.79 13.39 -16.95
C LYS A 22 11.64 13.56 -15.45
N GLU A 23 10.48 14.06 -15.05
CA GLU A 23 10.06 14.14 -13.67
C GLU A 23 10.08 12.72 -13.09
N SER A 24 11.11 12.47 -12.27
CA SER A 24 11.35 11.31 -11.41
C SER A 24 10.75 9.97 -11.83
N GLU A 25 11.44 9.26 -12.72
CA GLU A 25 11.40 7.80 -12.78
C GLU A 25 12.25 7.25 -11.60
N ILE A 26 11.94 7.66 -10.35
CA ILE A 26 12.36 6.90 -9.18
C ILE A 26 11.46 5.68 -9.22
N THR A 27 11.96 4.58 -9.77
CA THR A 27 11.35 3.27 -9.60
C THR A 27 11.23 3.03 -8.10
N ASN A 28 10.01 3.22 -7.58
CA ASN A 28 9.72 2.92 -6.19
C ASN A 28 10.03 1.43 -5.99
N LYS A 29 11.15 1.14 -5.32
CA LYS A 29 11.66 -0.22 -5.08
C LYS A 29 10.59 -1.15 -4.49
N TYR A 30 9.62 -0.58 -3.78
CA TYR A 30 8.55 -1.30 -3.11
C TYR A 30 7.21 -1.19 -3.85
N ALA A 31 7.20 -0.79 -5.13
CA ALA A 31 5.98 -0.71 -5.92
C ALA A 31 5.35 -2.11 -6.09
N PRO A 32 4.05 -2.31 -5.82
CA PRO A 32 3.40 -3.61 -5.98
C PRO A 32 3.43 -4.17 -7.40
N ALA A 33 3.51 -3.30 -8.41
CA ALA A 33 3.66 -3.68 -9.80
C ALA A 33 4.93 -4.50 -10.09
N ALA A 34 5.93 -4.46 -9.19
CA ALA A 34 7.11 -5.33 -9.28
C ALA A 34 6.81 -6.80 -8.94
N TYR A 35 5.67 -7.09 -8.31
CA TYR A 35 5.31 -8.42 -7.79
C TYR A 35 4.07 -9.03 -8.43
N TYR A 36 3.16 -8.20 -8.94
CA TYR A 36 1.86 -8.65 -9.44
C TYR A 36 1.54 -8.10 -10.82
N GLN A 37 0.95 -8.94 -11.68
CA GLN A 37 0.19 -8.49 -12.84
C GLN A 37 -1.21 -8.02 -12.39
N ASN A 38 -1.85 -7.13 -13.17
CA ASN A 38 -3.10 -6.46 -12.76
C ASN A 38 -4.18 -7.39 -12.17
N HIS A 39 -4.51 -8.50 -12.83
CA HIS A 39 -5.54 -9.43 -12.32
C HIS A 39 -5.11 -10.15 -11.02
N GLN A 40 -3.82 -10.45 -10.87
CA GLN A 40 -3.29 -11.04 -9.65
C GLN A 40 -3.32 -10.04 -8.50
N LEU A 41 -3.08 -8.75 -8.81
CA LEU A 41 -3.16 -7.66 -7.84
C LEU A 41 -4.59 -7.52 -7.29
N ASP A 42 -5.62 -7.52 -8.13
CA ASP A 42 -7.01 -7.40 -7.66
C ASP A 42 -7.42 -8.56 -6.75
N THR A 43 -6.98 -9.79 -7.08
CA THR A 43 -7.21 -10.97 -6.26
C THR A 43 -6.55 -10.81 -4.88
N GLN A 44 -5.30 -10.36 -4.87
CA GLN A 44 -4.55 -10.14 -3.63
C GLN A 44 -5.12 -8.97 -2.82
N MET A 45 -5.54 -7.89 -3.48
CA MET A 45 -6.18 -6.74 -2.85
C MET A 45 -7.44 -7.17 -2.12
N ALA A 46 -8.32 -7.93 -2.77
CA ALA A 46 -9.53 -8.42 -2.11
C ALA A 46 -9.22 -9.39 -0.95
N ASN A 47 -8.14 -10.18 -1.03
CA ASN A 47 -7.69 -10.98 0.11
C ASN A 47 -7.30 -10.08 1.29
N LEU A 48 -6.41 -9.11 1.07
CA LEU A 48 -5.95 -8.18 2.12
C LEU A 48 -7.09 -7.35 2.71
N ILE A 49 -7.97 -6.81 1.87
CA ILE A 49 -9.13 -5.99 2.26
C ILE A 49 -10.08 -6.79 3.16
N THR A 50 -10.19 -8.11 3.00
CA THR A 50 -11.00 -8.97 3.89
C THR A 50 -10.48 -8.94 5.34
N TYR A 51 -9.16 -8.81 5.52
CA TYR A 51 -8.55 -8.71 6.84
C TYR A 51 -8.67 -7.31 7.44
N ILE A 52 -8.42 -6.27 6.63
CA ILE A 52 -8.30 -4.90 7.15
C ILE A 52 -9.61 -4.12 7.14
N TYR A 53 -10.53 -4.35 6.20
CA TYR A 53 -11.72 -3.49 6.04
C TYR A 53 -12.84 -3.83 7.02
N VAL A 54 -13.87 -2.96 7.06
CA VAL A 54 -15.09 -3.26 7.80
C VAL A 54 -15.76 -4.49 7.17
N LYS A 55 -16.15 -5.43 8.02
CA LYS A 55 -16.89 -6.63 7.62
C LYS A 55 -18.32 -6.30 7.21
N PRO A 56 -18.95 -7.10 6.33
CA PRO A 56 -20.39 -7.03 6.07
C PRO A 56 -21.20 -7.06 7.37
N LYS A 57 -22.34 -6.36 7.41
CA LYS A 57 -23.20 -6.27 8.61
C LYS A 57 -23.65 -7.63 9.15
N SER A 58 -23.82 -8.62 8.28
CA SER A 58 -24.26 -9.97 8.63
C SER A 58 -23.10 -10.93 8.95
N ALA A 59 -21.86 -10.46 8.93
CA ALA A 59 -20.67 -11.27 9.18
C ALA A 59 -20.08 -10.99 10.57
N ASP A 60 -19.43 -12.00 11.13
CA ASP A 60 -18.55 -11.91 12.31
C ASP A 60 -17.07 -12.02 11.88
N TYR A 61 -16.15 -12.13 12.84
CA TYR A 61 -14.71 -12.17 12.56
C TYR A 61 -14.24 -13.49 11.90
N ILE A 62 -15.05 -14.54 11.94
CA ILE A 62 -14.83 -15.85 11.31
C ILE A 62 -15.55 -15.89 9.96
N SER A 63 -16.86 -15.62 9.95
CA SER A 63 -17.69 -15.76 8.75
C SER A 63 -17.37 -14.73 7.67
N LYS A 64 -16.68 -13.62 8.01
CA LYS A 64 -16.24 -12.61 7.03
C LYS A 64 -15.35 -13.16 5.90
N PHE A 65 -14.73 -14.32 6.09
CA PHE A 65 -13.88 -14.99 5.11
C PHE A 65 -14.64 -15.97 4.19
N GLU A 66 -15.94 -16.18 4.42
CA GLU A 66 -16.74 -17.08 3.59
C GLU A 66 -16.88 -16.57 2.15
N PRO A 67 -16.89 -17.47 1.14
CA PRO A 67 -16.98 -17.09 -0.27
C PRO A 67 -18.16 -16.17 -0.61
N LYS A 68 -19.28 -16.29 0.11
CA LYS A 68 -20.48 -15.45 -0.09
C LYS A 68 -20.24 -13.96 0.10
N TYR A 69 -19.20 -13.57 0.85
CA TYR A 69 -18.83 -12.18 1.08
C TYR A 69 -17.75 -11.66 0.13
N ARG A 70 -17.22 -12.50 -0.78
CA ARG A 70 -16.15 -12.08 -1.70
C ARG A 70 -16.54 -10.86 -2.53
N SER A 71 -17.77 -10.85 -3.06
CA SER A 71 -18.30 -9.74 -3.86
C SER A 71 -18.35 -8.41 -3.11
N TYR A 72 -18.58 -8.47 -1.78
CA TYR A 72 -18.56 -7.27 -0.94
C TYR A 72 -17.17 -6.63 -0.96
N TYR A 73 -16.10 -7.41 -0.78
CA TYR A 73 -14.74 -6.86 -0.76
C TYR A 73 -14.24 -6.46 -2.14
N THR A 74 -14.50 -7.26 -3.17
CA THR A 74 -14.08 -6.91 -4.53
C THR A 74 -14.73 -5.63 -5.02
N GLY A 75 -16.01 -5.39 -4.65
CA GLY A 75 -16.72 -4.14 -4.93
C GLY A 75 -16.18 -2.91 -4.20
N HIS A 76 -15.20 -3.07 -3.31
CA HIS A 76 -14.60 -1.98 -2.54
C HIS A 76 -13.11 -1.75 -2.85
N ILE A 77 -12.48 -2.53 -3.73
CA ILE A 77 -11.03 -2.44 -4.03
C ILE A 77 -10.63 -1.01 -4.41
N ASN A 78 -11.45 -0.31 -5.21
CA ASN A 78 -11.19 1.04 -5.68
C ASN A 78 -11.07 2.10 -4.57
N LYS A 79 -11.41 1.77 -3.32
CA LYS A 79 -11.24 2.65 -2.15
C LYS A 79 -9.88 2.50 -1.48
N PHE A 80 -9.04 1.59 -1.96
CA PHE A 80 -7.76 1.24 -1.38
C PHE A 80 -6.63 1.49 -2.37
N GLU A 81 -5.47 1.80 -1.82
CA GLU A 81 -4.22 1.89 -2.58
C GLU A 81 -3.16 1.07 -1.88
N LEU A 82 -2.69 -0.03 -2.48
CA LEU A 82 -1.48 -0.70 -2.01
C LEU A 82 -0.29 0.12 -2.47
N CYS A 83 0.35 0.84 -1.55
CA CYS A 83 1.41 1.78 -1.89
C CYS A 83 2.79 1.12 -1.89
N TYR A 84 3.05 0.26 -0.89
CA TYR A 84 4.33 -0.43 -0.73
C TYR A 84 4.14 -1.91 -0.45
N TYR A 85 5.00 -2.72 -1.06
CA TYR A 85 4.98 -4.17 -0.95
C TYR A 85 6.39 -4.75 -1.04
N PHE A 86 6.65 -5.78 -0.25
CA PHE A 86 7.94 -6.47 -0.24
C PHE A 86 7.77 -7.92 0.22
N ILE A 87 8.47 -8.84 -0.43
CA ILE A 87 8.51 -10.26 -0.04
C ILE A 87 9.90 -10.54 0.53
N ALA A 88 9.96 -10.81 1.83
CA ALA A 88 11.19 -11.20 2.52
C ALA A 88 11.46 -12.72 2.36
N PRO A 89 12.70 -13.17 2.62
CA PRO A 89 13.01 -14.60 2.70
C PRO A 89 12.07 -15.32 3.68
N GLY A 90 11.69 -16.56 3.37
CA GLY A 90 10.77 -17.34 4.20
C GLY A 90 9.28 -17.04 3.99
N ASN A 91 8.90 -16.39 2.87
CA ASN A 91 7.51 -16.16 2.47
C ASN A 91 6.75 -15.20 3.41
N ILE A 92 7.46 -14.21 3.96
CA ILE A 92 6.86 -13.13 4.74
C ILE A 92 6.63 -11.95 3.80
N HIS A 93 5.37 -11.59 3.63
CA HIS A 93 4.92 -10.49 2.79
C HIS A 93 4.65 -9.28 3.67
N TYR A 94 5.35 -8.19 3.41
CA TYR A 94 5.12 -6.89 4.04
C TYR A 94 4.28 -6.02 3.13
N TYR A 95 3.30 -5.33 3.71
CA TYR A 95 2.45 -4.41 2.97
C TYR A 95 2.28 -3.09 3.70
N TYR A 96 2.09 -2.02 2.92
CA TYR A 96 1.53 -0.76 3.39
C TYR A 96 0.45 -0.30 2.41
N MET A 97 -0.73 0.01 2.95
CA MET A 97 -1.92 0.31 2.18
C MET A 97 -2.64 1.55 2.74
N ILE A 98 -3.14 2.40 1.87
CA ILE A 98 -4.07 3.47 2.22
C ILE A 98 -5.49 2.94 2.11
N ARG A 99 -6.31 3.23 3.12
CA ARG A 99 -7.72 2.83 3.18
C ARG A 99 -8.62 3.95 3.71
N PRO A 100 -9.95 3.87 3.51
CA PRO A 100 -10.89 4.76 4.17
C PRO A 100 -10.83 4.59 5.69
N ALA A 101 -10.78 5.68 6.44
CA ALA A 101 -11.00 5.65 7.87
C ALA A 101 -12.50 5.44 8.16
N ARG A 102 -12.85 4.97 9.36
CA ARG A 102 -14.26 4.82 9.81
C ARG A 102 -14.91 6.17 10.17
N SER A 103 -14.68 7.22 9.38
CA SER A 103 -15.21 8.57 9.59
C SER A 103 -16.11 8.98 8.42
N VAL A 104 -17.13 9.78 8.73
CA VAL A 104 -18.13 10.30 7.79
C VAL A 104 -17.53 11.30 6.78
N GLN A 105 -16.33 11.83 7.04
CA GLN A 105 -15.75 12.94 6.27
C GLN A 105 -14.82 12.53 5.12
N GLY A 106 -14.87 11.27 4.66
CA GLY A 106 -14.11 10.84 3.47
C GLY A 106 -12.59 10.86 3.67
N ILE A 107 -12.14 10.79 4.91
CA ILE A 107 -10.73 10.88 5.28
C ILE A 107 -10.08 9.49 5.27
N THR A 108 -8.83 9.39 4.83
CA THR A 108 -8.08 8.12 4.68
C THR A 108 -7.01 7.96 5.75
N ARG A 109 -6.53 6.74 5.93
CA ARG A 109 -5.40 6.40 6.80
C ARG A 109 -4.53 5.33 6.16
N GLY A 110 -3.28 5.28 6.58
CA GLY A 110 -2.33 4.23 6.25
C GLY A 110 -2.46 3.07 7.22
N VAL A 111 -2.30 1.86 6.72
CA VAL A 111 -2.14 0.64 7.50
C VAL A 111 -0.97 -0.16 6.98
N GLY A 112 -0.21 -0.75 7.88
CA GLY A 112 0.91 -1.60 7.52
C GLY A 112 0.96 -2.86 8.38
N GLY A 113 1.51 -3.90 7.80
CA GLY A 113 1.56 -5.20 8.45
C GLY A 113 2.32 -6.23 7.64
N LYS A 114 2.17 -7.47 8.09
CA LYS A 114 2.80 -8.63 7.48
C LYS A 114 1.87 -9.82 7.43
N PHE A 115 2.10 -10.70 6.46
CA PHE A 115 1.37 -11.94 6.32
C PHE A 115 2.23 -13.00 5.63
N SER A 116 1.80 -14.26 5.73
CA SER A 116 2.36 -15.36 4.93
C SER A 116 1.26 -16.05 4.15
N MET A 117 1.62 -16.70 3.04
CA MET A 117 0.68 -17.44 2.20
C MET A 117 0.99 -18.94 2.15
N ASP A 118 -0.02 -19.76 1.93
CA ASP A 118 0.19 -21.14 1.53
C ASP A 118 0.57 -21.25 0.04
N LYS A 119 0.86 -22.47 -0.41
CA LYS A 119 1.18 -22.78 -1.81
C LYS A 119 0.06 -22.45 -2.80
N ASN A 120 -1.17 -22.26 -2.32
CA ASN A 120 -2.34 -21.92 -3.12
C ASN A 120 -2.61 -20.41 -3.14
N GLY A 121 -1.77 -19.60 -2.49
CA GLY A 121 -1.94 -18.14 -2.40
C GLY A 121 -2.95 -17.70 -1.34
N ASN A 122 -3.38 -18.57 -0.43
CA ASN A 122 -4.24 -18.19 0.69
C ASN A 122 -3.40 -17.60 1.81
N ILE A 123 -3.86 -16.49 2.39
CA ILE A 123 -3.24 -15.92 3.59
C ILE A 123 -3.49 -16.85 4.79
N ILE A 124 -2.41 -17.31 5.43
CA ILE A 124 -2.46 -18.27 6.55
C ILE A 124 -2.06 -17.66 7.90
N ASP A 125 -1.19 -16.65 7.90
CA ASP A 125 -0.86 -15.83 9.06
C ASP A 125 -0.96 -14.37 8.64
N PHE A 126 -1.57 -13.53 9.48
CA PHE A 126 -1.82 -12.13 9.17
C PHE A 126 -1.75 -11.30 10.43
N GLU A 127 -1.03 -10.19 10.34
CA GLU A 127 -0.85 -9.24 11.43
C GLU A 127 -0.82 -7.81 10.86
N GLU A 128 -1.77 -6.99 11.30
CA GLU A 128 -1.72 -5.54 11.06
C GLU A 128 -0.91 -4.92 12.20
N LEU A 129 0.27 -4.40 11.88
CA LEU A 129 1.23 -3.91 12.87
C LEU A 129 0.92 -2.48 13.30
N PHE A 130 0.35 -1.66 12.42
CA PHE A 130 0.01 -0.29 12.76
C PHE A 130 -1.10 0.32 11.90
N ASN A 131 -1.73 1.36 12.45
CA ASN A 131 -2.52 2.35 11.73
C ASN A 131 -1.90 3.73 11.94
N THR A 132 -1.83 4.53 10.87
CA THR A 132 -1.50 5.94 10.99
C THR A 132 -2.70 6.74 11.48
N PRO A 133 -2.48 7.98 11.98
CA PRO A 133 -3.55 8.97 12.05
C PRO A 133 -4.14 9.21 10.66
N VAL A 134 -5.32 9.80 10.65
CA VAL A 134 -5.91 10.28 9.41
C VAL A 134 -5.16 11.53 8.93
N MET A 135 -4.76 11.54 7.65
CA MET A 135 -4.08 12.69 7.03
C MET A 135 -4.22 12.67 5.50
N PRO A 136 -3.80 13.73 4.78
CA PRO A 136 -3.76 13.75 3.32
C PRO A 136 -2.95 12.59 2.72
N VAL A 137 -3.31 12.16 1.51
CA VAL A 137 -2.69 11.01 0.83
C VAL A 137 -1.18 11.17 0.65
N GLU A 138 -0.69 12.37 0.33
CA GLU A 138 0.76 12.61 0.17
C GLU A 138 1.53 12.45 1.49
N ASP A 139 0.94 12.90 2.60
CA ASP A 139 1.52 12.69 3.94
C ASP A 139 1.50 11.21 4.32
N LEU A 140 0.42 10.49 3.97
CA LEU A 140 0.34 9.04 4.16
C LEU A 140 1.40 8.30 3.37
N LYS A 141 1.68 8.68 2.13
CA LYS A 141 2.71 8.03 1.30
C LYS A 141 4.10 8.30 1.87
N SER A 142 4.43 9.56 2.14
CA SER A 142 5.75 9.94 2.66
C SER A 142 6.06 9.31 4.02
N LYS A 143 5.15 9.39 5.01
CA LYS A 143 5.33 8.74 6.31
C LYS A 143 5.24 7.21 6.22
N GLY A 144 4.33 6.72 5.37
CA GLY A 144 4.15 5.30 5.12
C GLY A 144 5.42 4.63 4.60
N LYS A 145 6.20 5.32 3.74
CA LYS A 145 7.48 4.82 3.26
C LYS A 145 8.47 4.60 4.41
N LEU A 146 8.59 5.56 5.33
CA LEU A 146 9.49 5.46 6.48
C LEU A 146 9.07 4.31 7.42
N LEU A 147 7.77 4.20 7.71
CA LEU A 147 7.23 3.10 8.53
C LEU A 147 7.42 1.74 7.86
N PHE A 148 7.23 1.68 6.54
CA PHE A 148 7.42 0.46 5.76
C PHE A 148 8.88 0.01 5.75
N GLU A 149 9.82 0.95 5.59
CA GLU A 149 11.26 0.67 5.64
C GLU A 149 11.70 0.16 7.03
N GLU A 150 11.22 0.77 8.11
CA GLU A 150 11.45 0.28 9.47
C GLU A 150 10.88 -1.15 9.65
N MET A 151 9.64 -1.36 9.18
CA MET A 151 8.93 -2.62 9.30
C MET A 151 9.66 -3.77 8.59
N ILE A 152 10.21 -3.55 7.39
CA ILE A 152 10.99 -4.58 6.67
C ILE A 152 12.37 -4.81 7.30
N GLU A 153 12.99 -3.78 7.87
CA GLU A 153 14.34 -3.87 8.44
C GLU A 153 14.32 -4.56 9.82
N LYS A 154 13.34 -4.22 10.66
CA LYS A 154 13.25 -4.72 12.05
C LYS A 154 12.20 -5.79 12.26
N GLY A 155 11.30 -6.00 11.30
CA GLY A 155 10.14 -6.89 11.43
C GLY A 155 9.04 -6.36 12.37
N ASN A 156 9.15 -5.10 12.81
CA ASN A 156 8.25 -4.38 13.71
C ASN A 156 8.37 -2.85 13.47
N VAL A 157 7.56 -2.04 14.15
CA VAL A 157 7.60 -0.56 14.07
C VAL A 157 7.81 0.11 15.43
N ASN A 158 8.48 -0.59 16.36
CA ASN A 158 8.58 -0.19 17.77
C ASN A 158 9.20 1.20 17.95
N ALA A 159 10.14 1.59 17.08
CA ALA A 159 10.75 2.92 17.09
C ALA A 159 9.73 4.07 16.89
N TYR A 160 8.57 3.79 16.32
CA TYR A 160 7.52 4.78 16.01
C TYR A 160 6.28 4.68 16.91
N LEU A 161 6.16 3.67 17.78
CA LEU A 161 4.92 3.43 18.55
C LEU A 161 4.54 4.62 19.45
N ASN A 162 5.54 5.30 20.02
CA ASN A 162 5.31 6.49 20.86
C ASN A 162 5.21 7.79 20.05
N ASN A 163 5.27 7.73 18.72
CA ASN A 163 5.20 8.88 17.84
C ASN A 163 3.81 9.01 17.21
N THR A 164 2.93 9.72 17.91
CA THR A 164 1.52 9.93 17.52
C THR A 164 1.34 10.67 16.19
N LYS A 165 2.40 11.28 15.64
CA LYS A 165 2.37 11.88 14.29
C LYS A 165 2.47 10.83 13.18
N PHE A 166 2.94 9.62 13.51
CA PHE A 166 3.16 8.51 12.58
C PHE A 166 2.19 7.36 12.84
N ILE A 167 2.02 6.95 14.09
CA ILE A 167 1.20 5.81 14.49
C ILE A 167 0.09 6.29 15.43
N GLU A 168 -1.16 6.00 15.06
CA GLU A 168 -2.33 6.16 15.94
C GLU A 168 -2.59 4.88 16.73
N TRP A 169 -2.45 3.71 16.09
CA TRP A 169 -2.64 2.40 16.73
C TRP A 169 -1.51 1.43 16.36
N PRO A 170 -1.06 0.56 17.28
CA PRO A 170 -1.63 0.30 18.60
C PRO A 170 -1.43 1.45 19.60
N ASP A 171 -2.32 1.52 20.61
CA ASP A 171 -2.17 2.35 21.82
C ASP A 171 -2.44 1.50 23.07
N ASP A 172 -2.44 2.11 24.25
CA ASP A 172 -2.67 1.43 25.54
C ASP A 172 -3.99 0.66 25.61
N ARG A 173 -5.00 1.04 24.82
CA ARG A 173 -6.36 0.48 24.84
C ARG A 173 -6.65 -0.37 23.62
N LEU A 174 -6.16 0.01 22.45
CA LEU A 174 -6.47 -0.62 21.17
C LEU A 174 -5.27 -1.40 20.65
N LYS A 175 -5.39 -2.73 20.68
CA LYS A 175 -4.36 -3.67 20.22
C LYS A 175 -4.90 -4.54 19.08
N TYR A 176 -4.00 -5.08 18.26
CA TYR A 176 -4.39 -6.01 17.20
C TYR A 176 -4.56 -7.43 17.77
N ASP A 177 -5.77 -7.98 17.67
CA ASP A 177 -6.05 -9.36 18.05
C ASP A 177 -5.69 -10.30 16.89
N LYS A 178 -4.56 -11.01 17.00
CA LYS A 178 -4.07 -11.93 15.95
C LYS A 178 -4.99 -13.14 15.75
N LEU A 179 -5.73 -13.56 16.77
CA LEU A 179 -6.66 -14.68 16.68
C LEU A 179 -7.90 -14.28 15.89
N LYS A 180 -8.49 -13.12 16.23
CA LYS A 180 -9.70 -12.61 15.57
C LYS A 180 -9.43 -11.78 14.33
N LYS A 181 -8.17 -11.42 14.09
CA LYS A 181 -7.72 -10.64 12.94
C LYS A 181 -8.46 -9.30 12.84
N GLU A 182 -8.54 -8.59 13.96
CA GLU A 182 -9.18 -7.29 14.09
C GLU A 182 -8.57 -6.46 15.24
N TRP A 183 -8.68 -5.14 15.15
CA TRP A 183 -8.33 -4.23 16.25
C TRP A 183 -9.41 -4.27 17.33
N ARG A 184 -9.02 -4.47 18.59
CA ARG A 184 -9.96 -4.63 19.72
C ARG A 184 -9.50 -3.85 20.94
N TYR A 185 -10.48 -3.27 21.63
CA TYR A 185 -10.24 -2.61 22.91
C TYR A 185 -10.06 -3.68 23.99
N ASP A 186 -9.22 -3.38 24.98
CA ASP A 186 -9.09 -4.12 26.25
C ASP A 186 -8.76 -5.62 26.08
N MET A 187 -7.77 -5.90 25.24
CA MET A 187 -7.17 -7.24 25.19
C MET A 187 -6.34 -7.44 26.47
N GLU A 188 -6.78 -8.33 27.37
CA GLU A 188 -5.93 -8.84 28.45
C GLU A 188 -4.68 -9.48 27.83
N GLU A 189 -3.50 -9.12 28.34
CA GLU A 189 -2.19 -9.59 27.85
C GLU A 189 -1.94 -11.07 28.16
#